data_AF-A0AAW4MF72-F1
#
_entry.id   AF-A0AAW4MF72-F1
#
_cell.length_a   1.000
_cell.length_b   1.000
_cell.length_c   1.000
_cell.angle_alpha   90.00
_cell.angle_beta   90.00
_cell.angle_gamma   90.00
#
_symmetry.space_group_name_H-M   'P 1'
#
loop_
_entity.id
_entity.type
_entity.pdbx_description
1 polymer ?
#
loop_
_entity_poly.entity_id
_entity_poly.type
_entity_poly.pdbx_seq_one_letter_code
_entity_poly.pdbx_strand_id
1 'polypeptide(L)'
;MHIEKEVGVEMNIEYGSSKEVKCYRDFVLNPDNRNASRAFSKTFGANLMEPAKKLHDRLRRYVSAGAYNAMFGQTDNRIEIKQGCAKKDPLILKVRVGRGPRKFFNHITDEEKNLLLTQDWQGDFNSIMTIYVIAVNNHDYNNI
;
A
#
# COMPACT_ATOMS: atom_id res chain seq x y z
N MET A 1 31.68 21.19 -5.30
CA MET A 1 30.94 20.43 -4.27
C MET A 1 29.84 19.68 -5.00
N HIS A 2 30.09 18.42 -5.35
CA HIS A 2 29.06 17.59 -5.98
C HIS A 2 28.05 17.25 -4.88
N ILE A 3 26.84 17.77 -5.01
CA ILE A 3 25.72 17.32 -4.19
C ILE A 3 25.27 16.01 -4.83
N GLU A 4 25.81 14.91 -4.35
CA GLU A 4 25.18 13.61 -4.53
C GLU A 4 23.80 13.73 -3.87
N LYS A 5 22.73 13.79 -4.68
CA LYS A 5 21.39 13.54 -4.16
C LYS A 5 21.45 12.11 -3.63
N GLU A 6 21.45 11.95 -2.31
CA GLU A 6 21.09 10.69 -1.69
C GLU A 6 19.79 10.23 -2.35
N VAL A 7 19.87 9.16 -3.13
CA VAL A 7 18.68 8.45 -3.59
C VAL A 7 18.10 7.85 -2.31
N GLY A 8 17.25 8.61 -1.63
CA GLY A 8 16.52 8.13 -0.48
C GLY A 8 15.86 6.83 -0.90
N VAL A 9 16.24 5.73 -0.26
CA VAL A 9 15.72 4.40 -0.56
C VAL A 9 14.27 4.37 -0.09
N GLU A 10 13.37 4.96 -0.86
CA GLU A 10 11.94 4.99 -0.54
C GLU A 10 11.32 3.62 -0.84
N MET A 11 10.33 3.21 -0.05
CA MET A 11 9.51 2.06 -0.41
C MET A 11 8.88 2.28 -1.80
N ASN A 12 9.13 1.35 -2.72
CA ASN A 12 8.54 1.40 -4.04
C ASN A 12 7.09 0.89 -3.99
N ILE A 13 6.19 1.61 -4.68
CA ILE A 13 4.77 1.29 -4.71
C ILE A 13 4.36 1.06 -6.15
N GLU A 14 4.18 -0.21 -6.51
CA GLU A 14 3.61 -0.62 -7.78
C GLU A 14 2.09 -0.83 -7.65
N TYR A 15 1.39 -0.72 -8.78
CA TYR A 15 -0.07 -0.74 -8.82
C TYR A 15 -0.56 -1.72 -9.86
N GLY A 16 -1.48 -2.60 -9.45
CA GLY A 16 -2.16 -3.50 -10.35
C GLY A 16 -3.12 -2.81 -11.32
N SER A 17 -3.72 -3.65 -12.18
CA SER A 17 -4.44 -3.18 -13.36
C SER A 17 -5.95 -3.00 -13.17
N SER A 18 -6.49 -3.36 -12.00
CA SER A 18 -7.92 -3.22 -11.70
C SER A 18 -8.36 -1.76 -11.72
N LYS A 19 -9.65 -1.53 -11.99
CA LYS A 19 -10.22 -0.20 -12.15
C LYS A 19 -10.06 0.65 -10.89
N GLU A 20 -10.35 0.05 -9.73
CA GLU A 20 -10.27 0.68 -8.42
C GLU A 20 -8.81 1.05 -8.08
N VAL A 21 -7.87 0.15 -8.37
CA VAL A 21 -6.44 0.38 -8.11
C VAL A 21 -5.88 1.46 -9.04
N LYS A 22 -6.24 1.46 -10.34
CA LYS A 22 -5.88 2.52 -11.28
C LYS A 22 -6.45 3.88 -10.84
N CYS A 23 -7.73 3.92 -10.48
CA CYS A 23 -8.39 5.13 -9.97
C CYS A 23 -7.66 5.69 -8.73
N TYR A 24 -7.31 4.80 -7.78
CA TYR A 24 -6.55 5.18 -6.59
C TYR A 24 -5.15 5.70 -6.95
N ARG A 25 -4.42 4.96 -7.79
CA ARG A 25 -3.08 5.32 -8.28
C ARG A 25 -3.06 6.71 -8.92
N ASP A 26 -3.94 6.93 -9.89
CA ASP A 26 -3.94 8.15 -10.69
C ASP A 26 -4.16 9.39 -9.80
N PHE A 27 -4.99 9.25 -8.76
CA PHE A 27 -5.19 10.30 -7.77
C PHE A 27 -3.98 10.51 -6.86
N VAL A 28 -3.45 9.46 -6.22
CA VAL A 28 -2.34 9.67 -5.26
C VAL A 28 -1.03 10.10 -5.91
N LEU A 29 -0.82 9.76 -7.19
CA LEU A 29 0.32 10.25 -7.97
C LEU A 29 0.11 11.66 -8.53
N ASN A 30 -1.14 12.08 -8.77
CA ASN A 30 -1.46 13.39 -9.34
C ASN A 30 -2.69 14.02 -8.64
N PRO A 31 -2.58 14.40 -7.35
CA PRO A 31 -3.74 14.86 -6.57
C PRO A 31 -4.36 16.17 -7.11
N ASP A 32 -3.57 16.99 -7.80
CA ASP A 32 -4.03 18.25 -8.40
C ASP A 32 -4.74 18.04 -9.75
N ASN A 33 -4.69 16.83 -10.31
CA ASN A 33 -5.42 16.51 -11.53
C ASN A 33 -6.92 16.43 -11.23
N ARG A 34 -7.68 17.40 -11.74
CA ARG A 34 -9.13 17.51 -11.54
C ARG A 34 -9.90 16.25 -11.97
N ASN A 35 -9.47 15.56 -13.03
CA ASN A 35 -10.13 14.35 -13.51
C ASN A 35 -9.87 13.17 -12.55
N ALA A 36 -8.62 13.00 -12.11
CA ALA A 36 -8.26 11.97 -11.13
C ALA A 36 -8.98 12.18 -9.79
N SER A 37 -9.00 13.42 -9.29
CA SER A 37 -9.70 13.80 -8.06
C SER A 37 -11.21 13.56 -8.13
N ARG A 38 -11.86 13.90 -9.25
CA ARG A 38 -13.29 13.62 -9.47
C ARG A 38 -13.58 12.12 -9.56
N ALA A 39 -12.75 11.37 -10.30
CA ALA A 39 -12.90 9.92 -10.42
C ALA A 39 -12.74 9.23 -9.05
N PHE A 40 -11.70 9.60 -8.30
CA PHE A 40 -11.47 9.10 -6.95
C PHE A 40 -12.66 9.40 -6.02
N SER A 41 -13.13 10.64 -6.00
CA SER A 41 -14.26 11.04 -5.17
C SER A 41 -15.52 10.25 -5.49
N LYS A 42 -15.75 9.93 -6.77
CA LYS A 42 -16.88 9.11 -7.21
C LYS A 42 -16.75 7.65 -6.80
N THR A 43 -15.53 7.09 -6.82
CA THR A 43 -15.29 5.66 -6.50
C THR A 43 -15.20 5.40 -5.00
N PHE A 44 -14.51 6.27 -4.26
CA PHE A 44 -14.17 6.05 -2.86
C PHE A 44 -14.82 7.04 -1.89
N GLY A 45 -15.25 8.21 -2.39
CA GLY A 45 -15.76 9.31 -1.56
C GLY A 45 -14.71 10.39 -1.32
N ALA A 46 -15.15 11.65 -1.36
CA ALA A 46 -14.26 12.81 -1.20
C ALA A 46 -13.57 12.85 0.18
N ASN A 47 -14.22 12.31 1.22
CA ASN A 47 -13.69 12.21 2.57
C ASN A 47 -12.43 11.33 2.67
N LEU A 48 -12.15 10.49 1.66
CA LEU A 48 -10.97 9.63 1.62
C LEU A 48 -9.80 10.19 0.81
N MET A 49 -9.97 11.31 0.11
CA MET A 49 -8.91 11.91 -0.70
C MET A 49 -7.68 12.25 0.15
N GLU A 50 -7.88 13.04 1.21
CA GLU A 50 -6.80 13.46 2.09
C GLU A 50 -6.14 12.28 2.84
N PRO A 51 -6.90 11.32 3.42
CA PRO A 51 -6.34 10.09 3.96
C PRO A 51 -5.52 9.27 2.95
N ALA A 52 -5.98 9.15 1.70
CA ALA A 52 -5.29 8.39 0.66
C ALA A 52 -3.96 9.02 0.26
N LYS A 53 -3.95 10.35 0.06
CA LYS A 53 -2.73 11.11 -0.21
C LYS A 53 -1.73 10.97 0.93
N LYS A 54 -2.16 11.24 2.17
CA LYS A 54 -1.32 11.11 3.36
C LYS A 54 -0.73 9.72 3.52
N LEU A 55 -1.52 8.67 3.28
CA LEU A 55 -1.02 7.30 3.37
C LEU A 55 0.03 7.01 2.30
N HIS A 56 -0.21 7.41 1.05
CA HIS A 56 0.76 7.22 -0.03
C HIS A 56 2.08 7.93 0.28
N ASP A 57 2.01 9.22 0.64
CA ASP A 57 3.19 10.01 1.00
C ASP A 57 3.94 9.41 2.19
N ARG A 58 3.22 8.92 3.21
CA ARG A 58 3.83 8.26 4.36
C ARG A 58 4.54 6.99 3.97
N LEU A 59 3.91 6.09 3.22
CA LEU A 59 4.53 4.82 2.82
C LEU A 59 5.85 5.06 2.07
N ARG A 60 5.88 6.04 1.17
CA ARG A 60 7.09 6.40 0.41
C ARG A 60 8.20 6.98 1.29
N ARG A 61 7.89 7.65 2.39
CA ARG A 61 8.91 8.24 3.28
C ARG A 61 9.74 7.23 4.06
N TYR A 62 9.34 5.96 4.10
CA TYR A 62 10.08 4.92 4.81
C TYR A 62 10.73 3.95 3.85
N VAL A 63 11.88 3.42 4.26
CA VAL A 63 12.67 2.48 3.47
C VAL A 63 12.05 1.08 3.41
N SER A 64 11.19 0.73 4.37
CA SER A 64 10.56 -0.58 4.48
C SER A 64 9.25 -0.53 5.25
N ALA A 65 8.45 -1.60 5.15
CA ALA A 65 7.23 -1.74 5.95
C ALA A 65 7.53 -1.83 7.44
N GLY A 66 8.69 -2.40 7.81
CA GLY A 66 9.17 -2.46 9.18
C GLY A 66 9.46 -1.07 9.74
N ALA A 67 10.19 -0.23 9.00
CA ALA A 67 10.45 1.16 9.39
C ALA A 67 9.16 1.99 9.50
N TYR A 68 8.22 1.79 8.58
CA TYR A 68 6.89 2.39 8.67
C TYR A 68 6.13 1.93 9.94
N ASN A 69 6.11 0.62 10.21
CA ASN A 69 5.42 0.06 11.36
C ASN A 69 6.09 0.41 12.70
N ALA A 70 7.39 0.71 12.74
CA ALA A 70 8.02 1.25 13.94
C ALA A 70 7.36 2.57 14.38
N MET A 71 6.88 3.38 13.42
CA MET A 71 6.23 4.66 13.69
C MET A 71 4.70 4.55 13.84
N PHE A 72 4.05 3.71 13.01
CA PHE A 72 2.58 3.65 12.92
C PHE A 72 1.98 2.33 13.42
N GLY A 73 2.80 1.40 13.95
CA GLY A 73 2.40 0.05 14.35
C GLY A 73 1.36 -0.02 15.46
N GLN A 74 1.25 1.04 16.27
CA GLN A 74 0.24 1.17 17.32
C GLN A 74 -1.03 1.91 16.87
N THR A 75 -1.12 2.27 15.59
CA THR A 75 -2.26 3.01 15.02
C THR A 75 -3.11 2.11 14.11
N ASP A 76 -4.30 2.58 13.77
CA ASP A 76 -5.15 1.95 12.75
C ASP A 76 -4.50 1.88 11.36
N ASN A 77 -3.44 2.66 11.10
CA ASN A 77 -2.71 2.66 9.83
C ASN A 77 -1.51 1.72 9.82
N ARG A 78 -1.36 0.79 10.77
CA ARG A 78 -0.30 -0.22 10.71
C ARG A 78 -0.48 -1.15 9.51
N ILE A 79 0.64 -1.59 8.94
CA ILE A 79 0.66 -2.65 7.93
C ILE A 79 0.54 -4.00 8.65
N GLU A 80 -0.40 -4.82 8.21
CA GLU A 80 -0.68 -6.14 8.78
C GLU A 80 -0.78 -7.19 7.69
N ILE A 81 -0.71 -8.46 8.09
CA ILE A 81 -1.03 -9.59 7.20
C ILE A 81 -2.55 -9.77 7.12
N LYS A 82 -3.06 -10.07 5.93
CA LYS A 82 -4.43 -10.56 5.76
C LYS A 82 -4.48 -12.03 6.19
N GLN A 83 -5.31 -12.32 7.18
CA GLN A 83 -5.52 -13.69 7.66
C GLN A 83 -6.25 -14.57 6.63
N GLY A 84 -6.07 -15.88 6.77
CA GLY A 84 -6.78 -16.91 5.99
C GLY A 84 -6.28 -17.11 4.56
N CYS A 85 -5.04 -16.73 4.24
CA CYS A 85 -4.41 -17.04 2.96
C CYS A 85 -3.88 -18.49 2.95
N ALA A 86 -4.01 -19.20 1.83
CA ALA A 86 -3.45 -20.55 1.73
C ALA A 86 -1.92 -20.50 1.61
N LYS A 87 -1.24 -21.58 2.01
CA LYS A 87 0.23 -21.65 2.02
C LYS A 87 0.89 -21.31 0.68
N LYS A 88 0.29 -21.76 -0.42
CA LYS A 88 0.78 -21.58 -1.79
C LYS A 88 0.31 -20.26 -2.43
N ASP A 89 -0.49 -19.47 -1.72
CA ASP A 89 -0.93 -18.18 -2.22
C ASP A 89 0.11 -17.10 -1.86
N PRO A 90 0.24 -16.06 -2.69
CA PRO A 90 0.98 -14.86 -2.34
C PRO A 90 0.54 -14.29 -0.99
N LEU A 91 1.50 -13.90 -0.16
CA LEU A 91 1.27 -13.20 1.10
C LEU A 91 0.56 -11.88 0.78
N ILE A 92 -0.61 -11.68 1.38
CA ILE A 92 -1.35 -10.43 1.26
C ILE A 92 -1.16 -9.61 2.52
N LEU A 93 -0.65 -8.40 2.35
CA LEU A 93 -0.55 -7.36 3.36
C LEU A 93 -1.72 -6.39 3.20
N LYS A 94 -2.07 -5.70 4.28
CA LYS A 94 -3.16 -4.73 4.32
C LYS A 94 -2.83 -3.54 5.20
N VAL A 95 -3.38 -2.39 4.86
CA VAL A 95 -3.35 -1.17 5.68
C VAL A 95 -4.68 -0.43 5.55
N ARG A 96 -5.16 0.21 6.61
CA ARG A 96 -6.37 1.05 6.54
C ARG A 96 -6.05 2.41 5.91
N VAL A 97 -6.98 2.90 5.10
CA VAL A 97 -6.99 4.25 4.55
C VAL A 97 -7.99 5.08 5.37
N GLY A 98 -7.46 5.88 6.30
CA GLY A 98 -8.31 6.58 7.28
C GLY A 98 -9.07 5.58 8.18
N ARG A 99 -10.38 5.82 8.39
CA ARG A 99 -11.26 4.94 9.20
C ARG A 99 -12.10 3.96 8.37
N GLY A 100 -11.95 3.95 7.04
CA GLY A 100 -12.81 3.18 6.14
C GLY A 100 -12.06 2.07 5.40
N PRO A 101 -11.82 2.22 4.08
CA PRO A 101 -11.33 1.15 3.22
C PRO A 101 -9.95 0.67 3.59
N ARG A 102 -9.65 -0.55 3.13
CA ARG A 102 -8.35 -1.18 3.23
C ARG A 102 -7.68 -1.21 1.86
N LYS A 103 -6.40 -0.90 1.86
CA LYS A 103 -5.49 -1.11 0.74
C LYS A 103 -4.78 -2.44 0.97
N PHE A 104 -4.84 -3.32 -0.02
CA PHE A 104 -4.23 -4.64 -0.02
C PHE A 104 -3.08 -4.69 -1.01
N PHE A 105 -1.99 -5.34 -0.64
CA PHE A 105 -0.80 -5.41 -1.47
C PHE A 105 0.02 -6.67 -1.20
N ASN A 106 0.76 -7.12 -2.20
CA ASN A 106 1.78 -8.15 -2.06
C ASN A 106 3.16 -7.50 -1.85
N HIS A 107 4.12 -8.30 -1.39
CA HIS A 107 5.54 -7.94 -1.40
C HIS A 107 6.18 -8.51 -2.66
N ILE A 108 6.82 -7.65 -3.47
CA ILE A 108 7.67 -8.06 -4.58
C ILE A 108 9.07 -8.34 -4.03
N THR A 109 9.58 -9.55 -4.26
CA THR A 109 10.85 -10.04 -3.67
C THR A 109 12.06 -9.79 -4.56
N ASP A 110 11.87 -9.60 -5.86
CA ASP A 110 12.95 -9.46 -6.84
C ASP A 110 12.52 -8.67 -8.09
N GLU A 111 13.47 -8.48 -9.01
CA GLU A 111 13.28 -7.74 -10.27
C GLU A 111 12.35 -8.47 -11.25
N GLU A 112 12.21 -9.79 -11.13
CA GLU A 112 11.27 -10.60 -11.92
C GLU A 112 9.81 -10.44 -11.44
N LYS A 113 9.60 -9.64 -10.39
CA LYS A 113 8.30 -9.38 -9.76
C LYS A 113 7.70 -10.61 -9.12
N ASN A 114 8.53 -11.54 -8.65
CA ASN A 114 8.06 -12.65 -7.86
C ASN A 114 7.41 -12.13 -6.56
N LEU A 115 6.35 -12.81 -6.14
CA LEU A 115 5.59 -12.46 -4.94
C LEU A 115 5.96 -13.42 -3.82
N LEU A 116 6.20 -12.88 -2.64
CA LEU A 116 6.43 -13.72 -1.46
C LEU A 116 5.21 -14.60 -1.19
N LEU A 117 5.39 -15.91 -1.05
CA LEU A 117 4.31 -16.82 -0.69
C LEU A 117 4.05 -16.83 0.82
N THR A 118 2.82 -17.14 1.21
CA THR A 118 2.41 -17.17 2.62
C THR A 118 3.24 -18.15 3.46
N GLN A 119 3.62 -19.30 2.88
CA GLN A 119 4.45 -20.30 3.57
C GLN A 119 5.90 -19.85 3.83
N ASP A 120 6.41 -18.90 3.04
CA ASP A 120 7.79 -18.42 3.11
C ASP A 120 7.92 -17.18 4.01
N TRP A 121 6.80 -16.70 4.58
CA TRP A 121 6.78 -15.54 5.45
C TRP A 121 7.40 -15.83 6.83
N GLN A 122 8.46 -15.09 7.16
CA GLN A 122 9.20 -15.24 8.42
C GLN A 122 8.91 -14.14 9.46
N GLY A 123 7.95 -13.25 9.21
CA GLY A 123 7.65 -12.13 10.11
C GLY A 123 8.51 -10.88 9.88
N ASP A 124 9.41 -10.90 8.89
CA ASP A 124 10.32 -9.79 8.64
C ASP A 124 9.69 -8.69 7.77
N PHE A 125 9.08 -7.70 8.42
CA PHE A 125 8.56 -6.52 7.72
C PHE A 125 9.67 -5.61 7.15
N ASN A 126 10.91 -5.73 7.59
CA ASN A 126 11.99 -4.88 7.07
C ASN A 126 12.40 -5.29 5.65
N SER A 127 12.23 -6.56 5.27
CA SER A 127 12.43 -7.03 3.89
C SER A 127 11.45 -6.40 2.87
N ILE A 128 10.31 -5.89 3.32
CA ILE A 128 9.26 -5.36 2.44
C ILE A 128 9.62 -3.95 2.01
N MET A 129 10.36 -3.84 0.90
CA MET A 129 10.77 -2.58 0.28
C MET A 129 9.96 -2.22 -0.97
N THR A 130 9.40 -3.21 -1.65
CA THR A 130 8.54 -3.02 -2.82
C THR A 130 7.19 -3.66 -2.57
N ILE A 131 6.13 -2.87 -2.66
CA ILE A 131 4.75 -3.33 -2.52
C ILE A 131 4.00 -3.25 -3.84
N TYR A 132 3.18 -4.25 -4.13
CA TYR A 132 2.31 -4.30 -5.31
C TYR A 132 0.84 -4.23 -4.88
N VAL A 133 0.18 -3.10 -5.17
CA VAL A 133 -1.21 -2.84 -4.75
C VAL A 133 -2.17 -3.62 -5.63
N ILE A 134 -2.90 -4.55 -5.03
CA ILE A 134 -3.84 -5.45 -5.74
C ILE A 134 -5.30 -5.04 -5.57
N ALA A 135 -5.65 -4.39 -4.46
CA ALA A 135 -7.00 -3.93 -4.22
C ALA A 135 -7.04 -2.72 -3.28
N VAL A 136 -8.04 -1.86 -3.48
CA VAL A 136 -8.46 -0.86 -2.51
C VAL A 136 -9.97 -0.94 -2.43
N ASN A 137 -10.52 -1.32 -1.28
CA ASN A 137 -11.95 -1.53 -1.13
C ASN A 137 -12.41 -1.34 0.32
N ASN A 138 -13.71 -1.19 0.50
CA ASN A 138 -14.35 -1.00 1.81
C ASN A 138 -15.24 -2.19 2.18
N HIS A 139 -14.78 -3.42 1.90
CA HIS A 139 -15.52 -4.60 2.35
C HIS A 139 -15.45 -4.70 3.88
N ASP A 140 -16.58 -5.07 4.48
CA ASP A 140 -16.59 -5.48 5.88
C ASP A 140 -16.02 -6.89 5.98
N TYR A 141 -14.82 -6.99 6.55
CA TYR A 141 -14.12 -8.26 6.75
C TYR A 141 -14.39 -8.84 8.15
N ASN A 142 -15.28 -8.22 8.94
CA ASN A 142 -15.69 -8.71 10.26
C ASN A 142 -16.92 -9.64 10.20
N ASN A 143 -17.54 -9.83 9.03
CA ASN A 143 -18.62 -10.81 8.82
C ASN A 143 -18.05 -12.16 8.35
N ILE A 144 -17.26 -12.82 9.21
CA ILE A 144 -16.92 -14.24 9.09
C ILE A 144 -17.36 -14.92 10.37
#